data_AF-A0A3C0GD48-F1
#
_entry.id   AF-A0A3C0GD48-F1
#
_cell.length_a   1.000
_cell.length_b   1.000
_cell.length_c   1.000
_cell.angle_alpha   90.00
_cell.angle_beta   90.00
_cell.angle_gamma   90.00
#
_symmetry.space_group_name_H-M   'P 1'
#
loop_
_entity.id
_entity.type
_entity.pdbx_description
1 polymer ?
#
loop_
_entity_poly.entity_id
_entity_poly.type
_entity_poly.pdbx_seq_one_letter_code
_entity_poly.pdbx_strand_id
1 'polypeptide(L)'
;FEERFKPKFRNPLTTGWGDIDNITGGGLGKSELGVVIAPTGAAKSMVLVHLGSQGLKEGKTVVHYTLELQDTVIATRYDSCITGYPLSDIINFKEEVYEEIKEIEGSLIVKEYPTKSASTNTIRAHLSRLVKRGINPGMVIVDYADLLKPVQTRKEKREELGSIYEELRALSTEFQCPVWTASQTNRSGLSAEVITMEQISEAFNKCFVADFIFSVSRTIEDKQNNQGRIFIAKNRNGPDGMIYNIFMDTSNVNIKVLPKIQNQQTTNTNNSVVTAPVALTAKQQQDYLKAKYTKLKRK
;
A
#
# COMPACT_ATOMS: atom_id res chain seq x y z
N PHE A 1 -34.07 -1.20 -13.89
CA PHE A 1 -34.45 -2.36 -13.05
C PHE A 1 -33.44 -3.48 -13.25
N GLU A 2 -33.25 -3.95 -14.50
CA GLU A 2 -32.26 -4.97 -14.89
C GLU A 2 -30.79 -4.68 -14.51
N GLU A 3 -30.33 -3.42 -14.60
CA GLU A 3 -28.95 -3.03 -14.21
C GLU A 3 -28.57 -3.38 -12.75
N ARG A 4 -29.55 -3.54 -11.86
CA ARG A 4 -29.30 -3.92 -10.44
C ARG A 4 -28.88 -5.38 -10.28
N PHE A 5 -29.20 -6.21 -11.28
CA PHE A 5 -28.92 -7.64 -11.28
C PHE A 5 -27.67 -7.99 -12.09
N LYS A 6 -27.04 -7.00 -12.74
CA LYS A 6 -25.73 -7.21 -13.36
C LYS A 6 -24.68 -7.34 -12.24
N PRO A 7 -23.94 -8.46 -12.17
CA PRO A 7 -22.91 -8.63 -11.15
C PRO A 7 -21.84 -7.55 -11.32
N LYS A 8 -21.67 -6.71 -10.30
CA LYS A 8 -20.56 -5.76 -10.23
C LYS A 8 -19.36 -6.47 -9.63
N PHE A 9 -18.47 -6.93 -10.50
CA PHE A 9 -17.23 -7.56 -10.06
C PHE A 9 -16.23 -6.52 -9.61
N ARG A 10 -15.58 -6.81 -8.48
CA ARG A 10 -14.54 -5.95 -7.90
C ARG A 10 -13.28 -5.89 -8.76
N ASN A 11 -13.00 -6.93 -9.56
CA ASN A 11 -11.82 -7.08 -10.40
C ASN A 11 -10.53 -6.57 -9.71
N PRO A 12 -10.16 -7.20 -8.58
CA PRO A 12 -9.02 -6.77 -7.80
C PRO A 12 -7.71 -6.99 -8.56
N LEU A 13 -6.74 -6.11 -8.30
CA LEU A 13 -5.35 -6.27 -8.71
C LEU A 13 -4.52 -6.77 -7.52
N THR A 14 -3.70 -7.79 -7.76
CA THR A 14 -2.85 -8.42 -6.75
C THR A 14 -1.93 -7.38 -6.08
N THR A 15 -1.73 -7.55 -4.78
CA THR A 15 -0.69 -6.83 -4.05
C THR A 15 0.69 -7.44 -4.26
N GLY A 16 0.79 -8.63 -4.86
CA GLY A 16 2.02 -9.42 -4.97
C GLY A 16 2.32 -10.24 -3.71
N TRP A 17 1.45 -10.15 -2.71
CA TRP A 17 1.60 -10.80 -1.42
C TRP A 17 0.42 -11.75 -1.18
N GLY A 18 0.62 -13.04 -1.47
CA GLY A 18 -0.46 -14.04 -1.44
C GLY A 18 -1.28 -14.06 -0.15
N ASP A 19 -0.64 -13.95 1.02
CA ASP A 19 -1.35 -13.89 2.30
C ASP A 19 -2.24 -12.65 2.45
N ILE A 20 -1.83 -11.51 1.90
CA ILE A 20 -2.60 -10.27 1.90
C ILE A 20 -3.70 -10.32 0.82
N ASP A 21 -3.40 -10.89 -0.34
CA ASP A 21 -4.41 -11.11 -1.38
C ASP A 21 -5.51 -12.06 -0.91
N ASN A 22 -5.19 -13.09 -0.13
CA ASN A 22 -6.17 -14.01 0.43
C ASN A 22 -7.21 -13.29 1.31
N ILE A 23 -6.76 -12.41 2.21
CA ILE A 23 -7.67 -11.67 3.10
C ILE A 23 -8.38 -10.51 2.40
N THR A 24 -7.83 -10.03 1.29
CA THR A 24 -8.43 -8.99 0.47
C THR A 24 -9.18 -9.57 -0.73
N GLY A 25 -9.38 -10.89 -0.85
CA GLY A 25 -10.11 -11.48 -1.97
C GLY A 25 -9.48 -11.21 -3.35
N GLY A 26 -8.16 -11.19 -3.43
CA GLY A 26 -7.38 -11.03 -4.67
C GLY A 26 -6.63 -9.70 -4.81
N GLY A 27 -6.62 -8.86 -3.78
CA GLY A 27 -5.93 -7.56 -3.78
C GLY A 27 -6.88 -6.35 -3.75
N LEU A 28 -6.49 -5.23 -4.37
CA LEU A 28 -7.28 -3.98 -4.34
C LEU A 28 -8.20 -3.86 -5.56
N GLY A 29 -9.48 -3.66 -5.30
CA GLY A 29 -10.54 -3.58 -6.29
C GLY A 29 -10.58 -2.31 -7.12
N LYS A 30 -11.27 -2.39 -8.26
CA LYS A 30 -11.75 -1.20 -8.98
C LYS A 30 -12.63 -0.37 -8.07
N SER A 31 -12.53 0.95 -8.21
CA SER A 31 -13.28 1.88 -7.36
C SER A 31 -12.96 1.68 -5.88
N GLU A 32 -11.71 1.36 -5.52
CA GLU A 32 -11.26 1.30 -4.14
C GLU A 32 -10.03 2.19 -3.93
N LEU A 33 -9.85 2.65 -2.70
CA LEU A 33 -8.70 3.43 -2.26
C LEU A 33 -7.91 2.61 -1.24
N GLY A 34 -6.66 2.29 -1.60
CA GLY A 34 -5.67 1.69 -0.72
C GLY A 34 -4.70 2.73 -0.16
N VAL A 35 -4.37 2.63 1.12
CA VAL A 35 -3.46 3.57 1.80
C VAL A 35 -2.34 2.82 2.52
N VAL A 36 -1.11 3.18 2.18
CA VAL A 36 0.11 2.71 2.85
C VAL A 36 0.54 3.73 3.90
N ILE A 37 0.59 3.34 5.16
CA ILE A 37 1.03 4.23 6.23
C ILE A 37 2.43 3.84 6.68
N ALA A 38 3.41 4.75 6.61
CA ALA A 38 4.74 4.44 7.13
C ALA A 38 5.48 5.70 7.60
N PRO A 39 6.40 5.57 8.56
CA PRO A 39 7.25 6.67 8.99
C PRO A 39 8.21 7.07 7.86
N THR A 40 8.85 8.22 8.01
CA THR A 40 9.90 8.65 7.08
C THR A 40 11.04 7.64 7.06
N GLY A 41 11.55 7.32 5.87
CA GLY A 41 12.62 6.33 5.71
C GLY A 41 12.20 4.86 5.91
N ALA A 42 10.90 4.55 5.98
CA ALA A 42 10.38 3.17 5.94
C ALA A 42 9.97 2.72 4.52
N ALA A 43 10.51 3.37 3.49
CA ALA A 43 10.38 2.98 2.09
C ALA A 43 8.94 3.02 1.50
N LYS A 44 8.12 4.02 1.89
CA LYS A 44 6.75 4.22 1.35
C LYS A 44 6.67 4.18 -0.17
N SER A 45 7.48 5.00 -0.85
CA SER A 45 7.51 5.06 -2.31
C SER A 45 7.89 3.71 -2.93
N MET A 46 8.78 2.93 -2.28
CA MET A 46 9.16 1.60 -2.76
C MET A 46 8.01 0.60 -2.61
N VAL A 47 7.21 0.70 -1.55
CA VAL A 47 5.97 -0.08 -1.40
C VAL A 47 4.97 0.28 -2.51
N LEU A 48 4.79 1.56 -2.81
CA LEU A 48 3.93 2.00 -3.91
C LEU A 48 4.44 1.51 -5.27
N VAL A 49 5.76 1.56 -5.50
CA VAL A 49 6.39 1.01 -6.72
C VAL A 49 6.17 -0.51 -6.80
N HIS A 50 6.30 -1.24 -5.70
CA HIS A 50 6.02 -2.68 -5.67
C HIS A 50 4.57 -2.97 -6.08
N LEU A 51 3.60 -2.28 -5.49
CA LEU A 51 2.18 -2.45 -5.84
C LEU A 51 1.93 -2.09 -7.32
N GLY A 52 2.55 -1.02 -7.81
CA GLY A 52 2.49 -0.65 -9.23
C GLY A 52 3.11 -1.71 -10.13
N SER A 53 4.24 -2.32 -9.75
CA SER A 53 4.92 -3.33 -10.58
C SER A 53 4.08 -4.59 -10.70
N GLN A 54 3.28 -4.94 -9.69
CA GLN A 54 2.26 -5.99 -9.81
C GLN A 54 1.17 -5.62 -10.82
N GLY A 55 0.69 -4.37 -10.79
CA GLY A 55 -0.24 -3.87 -11.80
C GLY A 55 0.32 -3.96 -13.23
N LEU A 56 1.59 -3.63 -13.43
CA LEU A 56 2.26 -3.77 -14.72
C LEU A 56 2.35 -5.25 -15.16
N LYS A 57 2.72 -6.14 -14.24
CA LYS A 57 2.78 -7.60 -14.49
C LYS A 57 1.41 -8.21 -14.81
N GLU A 58 0.31 -7.60 -14.36
CA GLU A 58 -1.06 -7.95 -14.74
C GLU A 58 -1.57 -7.26 -16.04
N GLY A 59 -0.66 -6.67 -16.82
CA GLY A 59 -0.98 -6.02 -18.09
C GLY A 59 -1.74 -4.70 -17.94
N LYS A 60 -1.68 -4.03 -16.77
CA LYS A 60 -2.40 -2.77 -16.54
C LYS A 60 -1.56 -1.56 -16.92
N THR A 61 -2.22 -0.51 -17.38
CA THR A 61 -1.62 0.83 -17.44
C THR A 61 -1.58 1.43 -16.04
N VAL A 62 -0.40 1.60 -15.49
CA VAL A 62 -0.16 2.20 -14.17
C VAL A 62 0.24 3.66 -14.33
N VAL A 63 -0.54 4.57 -13.76
CA VAL A 63 -0.21 6.00 -13.74
C VAL A 63 0.27 6.39 -12.35
N HIS A 64 1.57 6.67 -12.22
CA HIS A 64 2.22 7.01 -10.95
C HIS A 64 2.52 8.52 -10.90
N TYR A 65 1.83 9.23 -10.01
CA TYR A 65 2.10 10.64 -9.71
C TYR A 65 3.09 10.76 -8.57
N THR A 66 4.24 11.38 -8.82
CA THR A 66 5.25 11.67 -7.79
C THR A 66 5.27 13.16 -7.48
N LEU A 67 5.26 13.49 -6.18
CA LEU A 67 5.24 14.87 -5.68
C LEU A 67 6.50 15.27 -4.89
N GLU A 68 7.41 14.31 -4.69
CA GLU A 68 8.61 14.46 -3.86
C GLU A 68 9.89 14.10 -4.63
N LEU A 69 9.81 13.10 -5.50
CA LEU A 69 10.95 12.57 -6.25
C LEU A 69 10.78 12.81 -7.75
N GLN A 70 11.91 12.84 -8.46
CA GLN A 70 11.91 12.94 -9.91
C GLN A 70 11.27 11.73 -10.56
N ASP A 71 10.63 11.94 -11.71
CA ASP A 71 10.01 10.85 -12.48
C ASP A 71 10.99 9.73 -12.86
N THR A 72 12.20 10.07 -13.28
CA THR A 72 13.29 9.14 -13.62
C THR A 72 13.72 8.28 -12.43
N VAL A 73 13.74 8.83 -11.21
CA VAL A 73 14.06 8.08 -9.99
C VAL A 73 12.98 7.04 -9.69
N ILE A 74 11.71 7.39 -9.90
CA ILE A 74 10.61 6.45 -9.72
C ILE A 74 10.62 5.38 -10.83
N ALA A 75 10.85 5.74 -12.08
CA ALA A 75 10.97 4.80 -13.19
C ALA A 75 12.09 3.77 -12.94
N THR A 76 13.27 4.24 -12.54
CA THR A 76 14.41 3.38 -12.17
C THR A 76 14.07 2.39 -11.05
N ARG A 77 13.20 2.79 -10.09
CA ARG A 77 12.71 1.88 -9.05
C ARG A 77 11.76 0.82 -9.58
N TYR A 78 10.93 1.13 -10.57
CA TYR A 78 10.12 0.12 -11.25
C TYR A 78 11.01 -0.88 -11.96
N ASP A 79 11.98 -0.39 -12.73
CA ASP A 79 12.93 -1.22 -13.47
C ASP A 79 13.65 -2.19 -12.52
N SER A 80 14.18 -1.67 -11.41
CA SER A 80 14.82 -2.45 -10.35
C SER A 80 13.87 -3.46 -9.69
N CYS A 81 12.62 -3.06 -9.41
CA CYS A 81 11.62 -3.93 -8.79
C CYS A 81 11.19 -5.08 -9.71
N ILE A 82 11.15 -4.85 -11.02
CA ILE A 82 10.73 -5.83 -12.02
C ILE A 82 11.84 -6.85 -12.27
N THR A 83 13.07 -6.35 -12.49
CA THR A 83 14.22 -7.14 -12.95
C THR A 83 15.07 -7.71 -11.80
N GLY A 84 15.02 -7.09 -10.62
CA GLY A 84 15.81 -7.46 -9.46
C GLY A 84 17.23 -6.89 -9.43
N TYR A 85 17.66 -6.16 -10.46
CA TYR A 85 18.97 -5.48 -10.45
C TYR A 85 19.01 -4.38 -9.37
N PRO A 86 20.13 -4.25 -8.64
CA PRO A 86 20.28 -3.18 -7.65
C PRO A 86 20.21 -1.78 -8.28
N LEU A 87 19.54 -0.85 -7.58
CA LEU A 87 19.44 0.56 -7.96
C LEU A 87 20.78 1.24 -8.19
N SER A 88 21.83 0.82 -7.46
CA SER A 88 23.19 1.34 -7.60
C SER A 88 23.82 1.01 -8.94
N ASP A 89 23.45 -0.14 -9.52
CA ASP A 89 24.13 -0.73 -10.67
C ASP A 89 23.25 -0.84 -11.91
N ILE A 90 21.97 -0.46 -11.81
CA ILE A 90 20.98 -0.62 -12.89
C ILE A 90 21.39 0.04 -14.21
N ILE A 91 22.17 1.14 -14.15
CA ILE A 91 22.71 1.82 -15.33
C ILE A 91 23.68 0.92 -16.10
N ASN A 92 24.44 0.08 -15.40
CA ASN A 92 25.41 -0.84 -16.00
C ASN A 92 24.71 -2.02 -16.70
N PHE A 93 23.48 -2.34 -16.30
CA PHE A 93 22.68 -3.43 -16.85
C PHE A 93 21.54 -2.95 -17.77
N LYS A 94 21.67 -1.73 -18.33
CA LYS A 94 20.60 -1.07 -19.09
C LYS A 94 19.99 -1.94 -20.20
N GLU A 95 20.81 -2.66 -20.96
CA GLU A 95 20.35 -3.50 -22.08
C GLU A 95 19.56 -4.72 -21.58
N GLU A 96 20.07 -5.42 -20.58
CA GLU A 96 19.41 -6.57 -19.94
C GLU A 96 18.07 -6.15 -19.31
N VAL A 97 18.09 -5.03 -18.58
CA VAL A 97 16.90 -4.42 -17.97
C VAL A 97 15.85 -4.07 -19.03
N TYR A 98 16.27 -3.52 -20.17
CA TYR A 98 15.36 -3.16 -21.26
C TYR A 98 14.68 -4.39 -21.87
N GLU A 99 15.43 -5.46 -22.14
CA GLU A 99 14.86 -6.69 -22.70
C GLU A 99 13.86 -7.34 -21.75
N GLU A 100 14.11 -7.37 -20.44
CA GLU A 100 13.15 -7.90 -19.47
C GLU A 100 11.89 -7.04 -19.34
N ILE A 101 12.03 -5.71 -19.30
CA ILE A 101 10.89 -4.80 -19.16
C ILE A 101 10.01 -4.81 -20.40
N LYS A 102 10.60 -4.97 -21.58
CA LYS A 102 9.87 -5.00 -22.86
C LYS A 102 8.88 -6.16 -22.95
N GLU A 103 9.13 -7.25 -22.24
CA GLU A 103 8.22 -8.41 -22.16
C GLU A 103 7.03 -8.17 -21.20
N ILE A 104 7.03 -7.08 -20.42
CA ILE A 104 5.90 -6.72 -19.56
C ILE A 104 4.78 -6.10 -20.38
N GLU A 105 3.61 -6.73 -20.37
CA GLU A 105 2.42 -6.25 -21.12
C GLU A 105 1.90 -4.89 -20.61
N GLY A 106 2.07 -4.60 -19.32
CA GLY A 106 1.60 -3.37 -18.70
C GLY A 106 2.40 -2.14 -19.14
N SER A 107 1.79 -0.96 -19.00
CA SER A 107 2.43 0.31 -19.37
C SER A 107 2.54 1.24 -18.17
N LEU A 108 3.72 1.84 -17.98
CA LEU A 108 3.98 2.78 -16.91
C LEU A 108 3.96 4.21 -17.43
N ILE A 109 3.21 5.08 -16.74
CA ILE A 109 3.26 6.53 -16.93
C ILE A 109 3.63 7.16 -15.60
N VAL A 110 4.86 7.67 -15.48
CA VAL A 110 5.25 8.47 -14.32
C VAL A 110 5.05 9.95 -14.64
N LYS A 111 4.38 10.66 -13.73
CA LYS A 111 4.15 12.10 -13.87
C LYS A 111 4.60 12.83 -12.61
N GLU A 112 5.62 13.64 -12.77
CA GLU A 112 6.13 14.52 -11.72
C GLU A 112 5.30 15.81 -11.61
N TYR A 113 5.06 16.21 -10.35
CA TYR A 113 4.60 17.54 -9.99
C TYR A 113 5.41 18.05 -8.80
N PRO A 114 5.80 19.34 -8.75
CA PRO A 114 6.41 19.89 -7.54
C PRO A 114 5.51 19.73 -6.31
N THR A 115 6.11 19.60 -5.13
CA THR A 115 5.37 19.49 -3.88
C THR A 115 4.35 20.62 -3.72
N LYS A 116 3.11 20.29 -3.32
CA LYS A 116 2.00 21.25 -3.15
C LYS A 116 1.61 22.04 -4.39
N SER A 117 2.02 21.62 -5.60
CA SER A 117 1.61 22.26 -6.86
C SER A 117 0.36 21.63 -7.51
N ALA A 118 0.16 20.32 -7.34
CA ALA A 118 -0.95 19.59 -7.94
C ALA A 118 -2.06 19.30 -6.92
N SER A 119 -3.31 19.41 -7.35
CA SER A 119 -4.49 18.96 -6.60
C SER A 119 -5.09 17.71 -7.23
N THR A 120 -6.11 17.13 -6.59
CA THR A 120 -6.90 16.04 -7.17
C THR A 120 -7.58 16.45 -8.48
N ASN A 121 -7.95 17.73 -8.66
CA ASN A 121 -8.42 18.26 -9.95
C ASN A 121 -7.33 18.23 -11.03
N THR A 122 -6.08 18.53 -10.68
CA THR A 122 -4.94 18.42 -11.60
C THR A 122 -4.76 16.97 -12.06
N ILE A 123 -4.81 16.02 -11.12
CA ILE A 123 -4.75 14.57 -11.41
C ILE A 123 -5.91 14.16 -12.32
N ARG A 124 -7.15 14.53 -11.98
CA ARG A 124 -8.35 14.25 -12.79
C ARG A 124 -8.16 14.72 -14.22
N ALA A 125 -7.75 15.98 -14.40
CA ALA A 125 -7.57 16.56 -15.73
C ALA A 125 -6.52 15.82 -16.56
N HIS A 126 -5.43 15.36 -15.93
CA HIS A 126 -4.41 14.55 -16.59
C HIS A 126 -4.96 13.17 -16.99
N LEU A 127 -5.62 12.46 -16.07
CA LEU A 127 -6.24 11.16 -16.34
C LEU A 127 -7.30 11.26 -17.45
N SER A 128 -8.18 12.27 -17.43
CA SER A 128 -9.16 12.49 -18.50
C SER A 128 -8.50 12.76 -19.85
N ARG A 129 -7.33 13.43 -19.87
CA ARG A 129 -6.56 13.66 -21.10
C ARG A 129 -5.96 12.34 -21.63
N LEU A 130 -5.51 11.45 -20.75
CA LEU A 130 -5.04 10.11 -21.13
C LEU A 130 -6.19 9.30 -21.74
N VAL A 131 -7.35 9.28 -21.09
CA VAL A 131 -8.54 8.57 -21.58
C VAL A 131 -8.96 9.09 -22.97
N LYS A 132 -8.97 10.41 -23.16
CA LYS A 132 -9.25 11.02 -24.48
C LYS A 132 -8.25 10.62 -25.58
N ARG A 133 -7.03 10.22 -25.20
CA ARG A 133 -6.00 9.70 -26.11
C ARG A 133 -6.06 8.18 -26.28
N GLY A 134 -7.09 7.52 -25.74
CA GLY A 134 -7.24 6.06 -25.77
C GLY A 134 -6.46 5.31 -24.70
N ILE A 135 -5.85 6.01 -23.73
CA ILE A 135 -5.06 5.41 -22.65
C ILE A 135 -5.93 5.36 -21.39
N ASN A 136 -6.48 4.19 -21.10
CA ASN A 136 -7.31 3.99 -19.90
C ASN A 136 -6.45 3.54 -18.72
N PRO A 137 -6.46 4.26 -17.58
CA PRO A 137 -5.70 3.83 -16.40
C PRO A 137 -6.28 2.53 -15.84
N GLY A 138 -5.42 1.53 -15.63
CA GLY A 138 -5.74 0.29 -14.93
C GLY A 138 -5.40 0.34 -13.44
N MET A 139 -4.47 1.22 -13.04
CA MET A 139 -4.16 1.55 -11.65
C MET A 139 -3.65 2.99 -11.59
N VAL A 140 -3.99 3.71 -10.51
CA VAL A 140 -3.45 5.04 -10.24
C VAL A 140 -2.71 5.03 -8.91
N ILE A 141 -1.52 5.60 -8.88
CA ILE A 141 -0.71 5.77 -7.67
C ILE A 141 -0.45 7.26 -7.47
N VAL A 142 -0.63 7.74 -6.24
CA VAL A 142 -0.24 9.10 -5.82
C VAL A 142 0.77 8.98 -4.69
N ASP A 143 1.99 9.44 -4.91
CA ASP A 143 3.10 9.45 -3.95
C ASP A 143 3.46 10.89 -3.51
N TYR A 144 2.85 11.43 -2.45
CA TYR A 144 1.72 10.85 -1.71
C TYR A 144 0.67 11.90 -1.34
N ALA A 145 -0.55 11.47 -0.99
CA ALA A 145 -1.74 12.31 -0.90
C ALA A 145 -1.56 13.54 -0.01
N ASP A 146 -0.79 13.43 1.09
CA ASP A 146 -0.58 14.55 2.01
C ASP A 146 0.24 15.69 1.38
N LEU A 147 0.90 15.46 0.23
CA LEU A 147 1.64 16.47 -0.53
C LEU A 147 0.80 17.16 -1.60
N LEU A 148 -0.43 16.70 -1.84
CA LEU A 148 -1.35 17.39 -2.75
C LEU A 148 -1.78 18.74 -2.17
N LYS A 149 -2.04 19.67 -3.08
CA LYS A 149 -2.70 20.94 -2.78
C LYS A 149 -4.20 20.67 -2.60
N PRO A 150 -4.83 21.15 -1.51
CA PRO A 150 -6.27 21.04 -1.36
C PRO A 150 -6.98 21.85 -2.46
N VAL A 151 -8.10 21.33 -2.96
CA VAL A 151 -8.92 22.02 -3.97
C VAL A 151 -9.59 23.27 -3.37
N GLN A 152 -10.02 23.15 -2.11
CA GLN A 152 -10.61 24.24 -1.34
C GLN A 152 -9.83 24.40 -0.04
N THR A 153 -9.41 25.63 0.26
CA THR A 153 -8.82 25.95 1.56
C THR A 153 -9.89 25.83 2.63
N ARG A 154 -9.59 25.12 3.72
CA ARG A 154 -10.48 24.97 4.88
C ARG A 154 -9.81 25.56 6.13
N LYS A 155 -10.60 25.79 7.17
CA LYS A 155 -10.10 26.37 8.43
C LYS A 155 -9.17 25.39 9.14
N GLU A 156 -9.49 24.10 9.09
CA GLU A 156 -8.69 23.05 9.70
C GLU A 156 -7.95 22.22 8.65
N LYS A 157 -6.62 22.11 8.78
CA LYS A 157 -5.78 21.24 7.92
C LYS A 157 -6.26 19.79 7.89
N ARG A 158 -6.88 19.33 8.98
CA ARG A 158 -7.52 18.01 9.11
C ARG A 158 -8.66 17.83 8.09
N GLU A 159 -9.46 18.86 7.87
CA GLU A 159 -10.57 18.84 6.90
C GLU A 159 -10.03 18.84 5.47
N GLU A 160 -9.00 19.65 5.19
CA GLU A 160 -8.33 19.68 3.88
C GLU A 160 -7.76 18.31 3.49
N LEU A 161 -7.12 17.61 4.43
CA LEU A 161 -6.62 16.27 4.19
C LEU A 161 -7.78 15.28 4.02
N GLY A 162 -8.85 15.39 4.81
CA GLY A 162 -10.04 14.55 4.64
C GLY A 162 -10.62 14.66 3.21
N SER A 163 -10.80 15.88 2.72
CA SER A 163 -11.36 16.10 1.38
C SER A 163 -10.48 15.54 0.27
N ILE A 164 -9.15 15.62 0.40
CA ILE A 164 -8.22 15.02 -0.58
C ILE A 164 -8.44 13.50 -0.70
N TYR A 165 -8.63 12.79 0.41
CA TYR A 165 -8.84 11.34 0.38
C TYR A 165 -10.24 10.97 -0.14
N GLU A 166 -11.27 11.76 0.18
CA GLU A 166 -12.60 11.64 -0.44
C GLU A 166 -12.55 11.81 -1.95
N GLU A 167 -11.83 12.84 -2.42
CA GLU A 167 -11.63 13.12 -3.84
C GLU A 167 -10.83 12.02 -4.53
N LEU A 168 -9.78 11.46 -3.91
CA LEU A 168 -9.04 10.31 -4.45
C LEU A 168 -9.91 9.05 -4.54
N ARG A 169 -10.77 8.81 -3.55
CA ARG A 169 -11.75 7.71 -3.58
C ARG A 169 -12.82 7.92 -4.64
N ALA A 170 -13.21 9.17 -4.90
CA ALA A 170 -14.08 9.52 -6.00
C ALA A 170 -13.38 9.26 -7.35
N LEU A 171 -12.09 9.61 -7.47
CA LEU A 171 -11.29 9.32 -8.67
C LEU A 171 -11.20 7.83 -8.97
N SER A 172 -11.03 6.97 -7.96
CA SER A 172 -11.02 5.51 -8.18
C SER A 172 -12.33 5.02 -8.80
N THR A 173 -13.46 5.62 -8.40
CA THR A 173 -14.79 5.30 -8.92
C THR A 173 -15.01 5.87 -10.32
N GLU A 174 -14.59 7.11 -10.56
CA GLU A 174 -14.70 7.82 -11.84
C GLU A 174 -13.93 7.09 -12.94
N PHE A 175 -12.70 6.66 -12.65
CA PHE A 175 -11.83 5.96 -13.60
C PHE A 175 -11.90 4.43 -13.50
N GLN A 176 -12.78 3.88 -12.65
CA GLN A 176 -13.01 2.46 -12.46
C GLN A 176 -11.73 1.61 -12.30
N CYS A 177 -10.76 2.12 -11.53
CA CYS A 177 -9.49 1.46 -11.25
C CYS A 177 -9.11 1.62 -9.77
N PRO A 178 -8.29 0.72 -9.21
CA PRO A 178 -7.71 0.91 -7.88
C PRO A 178 -6.83 2.16 -7.84
N VAL A 179 -7.00 2.92 -6.75
CA VAL A 179 -6.12 4.05 -6.43
C VAL A 179 -5.31 3.69 -5.18
N TRP A 180 -4.00 3.82 -5.27
CA TRP A 180 -3.09 3.69 -4.13
C TRP A 180 -2.48 5.04 -3.77
N THR A 181 -2.32 5.28 -2.48
CA THR A 181 -1.51 6.38 -1.98
C THR A 181 -0.82 6.00 -0.68
N ALA A 182 0.03 6.90 -0.18
CA ALA A 182 0.66 6.76 1.10
C ALA A 182 0.31 7.91 2.05
N SER A 183 0.57 7.70 3.34
CA SER A 183 0.55 8.74 4.36
C SER A 183 1.70 8.53 5.34
N GLN A 184 2.17 9.63 5.94
CA GLN A 184 3.14 9.54 7.03
C GLN A 184 2.43 9.24 8.35
N THR A 185 3.08 8.46 9.20
CA THR A 185 2.69 8.34 10.62
C THR A 185 2.96 9.65 11.36
N ASN A 186 2.32 9.81 12.52
CA ASN A 186 2.76 10.81 13.48
C ASN A 186 4.14 10.47 14.08
N ARG A 187 4.67 11.39 14.91
CA ARG A 187 6.01 11.25 15.51
C ARG A 187 6.15 9.99 16.37
N SER A 188 5.08 9.54 17.03
CA SER A 188 5.11 8.31 17.86
C SER A 188 5.20 7.02 17.04
N GLY A 189 4.97 7.08 15.73
CA GLY A 189 5.15 5.95 14.81
C GLY A 189 6.60 5.74 14.33
N LEU A 190 7.55 6.67 14.56
CA LEU A 190 8.92 6.54 14.05
C LEU A 190 9.70 5.37 14.65
N SER A 191 9.44 5.03 15.92
CA SER A 191 10.18 4.00 16.66
C SER A 191 9.30 2.81 17.04
N ALA A 192 8.08 2.77 16.52
CA ALA A 192 7.13 1.71 16.83
C ALA A 192 7.49 0.45 16.05
N GLU A 193 7.57 -0.69 16.75
CA GLU A 193 7.72 -2.00 16.10
C GLU A 193 6.50 -2.33 15.23
N VAL A 194 5.32 -1.91 15.66
CA VAL A 194 4.05 -2.05 14.94
C VAL A 194 3.30 -0.73 15.04
N ILE A 195 2.88 -0.20 13.90
CA ILE A 195 2.11 1.04 13.80
C ILE A 195 0.64 0.67 13.84
N THR A 196 0.00 0.88 14.98
CA THR A 196 -1.42 0.55 15.17
C THR A 196 -2.33 1.71 14.79
N MET A 197 -3.64 1.46 14.76
CA MET A 197 -4.65 2.49 14.49
C MET A 197 -4.57 3.68 15.46
N GLU A 198 -4.14 3.47 16.70
CA GLU A 198 -3.94 4.55 17.69
C GLU A 198 -2.81 5.51 17.28
N GLN A 199 -1.78 5.03 16.60
CA GLN A 199 -0.69 5.89 16.08
C GLN A 199 -1.05 6.52 14.73
N ILE A 200 -2.04 5.94 14.05
CA ILE A 200 -2.66 6.51 12.84
C ILE A 200 -3.72 7.58 13.22
N SER A 201 -4.16 7.60 14.48
CA SER A 201 -5.30 8.35 15.01
C SER A 201 -5.31 9.86 14.75
N GLU A 202 -4.18 10.56 14.81
CA GLU A 202 -4.15 12.01 14.55
C GLU A 202 -4.53 12.35 13.09
N ALA A 203 -4.56 11.33 12.23
CA ALA A 203 -4.99 11.37 10.84
C ALA A 203 -6.34 10.65 10.61
N PHE A 204 -7.18 10.49 11.65
CA PHE A 204 -8.44 9.71 11.61
C PHE A 204 -9.36 10.05 10.42
N ASN A 205 -9.46 11.31 10.00
CA ASN A 205 -10.26 11.71 8.83
C ASN A 205 -9.78 11.05 7.53
N LYS A 206 -8.48 10.77 7.39
CA LYS A 206 -7.90 10.12 6.20
C LYS A 206 -8.35 8.66 6.06
N CYS A 207 -8.67 8.01 7.19
CA CYS A 207 -8.87 6.57 7.28
C CYS A 207 -10.32 6.11 7.10
N PHE A 208 -11.31 7.00 7.26
CA PHE A 208 -12.71 6.61 7.10
C PHE A 208 -13.06 6.23 5.66
N VAL A 209 -12.46 6.93 4.70
CA VAL A 209 -12.79 6.79 3.28
C VAL A 209 -12.12 5.58 2.66
N ALA A 210 -10.83 5.36 2.97
CA ALA A 210 -10.05 4.26 2.39
C ALA A 210 -10.70 2.90 2.64
N ASP A 211 -10.62 2.02 1.64
CA ASP A 211 -11.19 0.67 1.70
C ASP A 211 -10.18 -0.32 2.28
N PHE A 212 -8.90 -0.09 2.05
CA PHE A 212 -7.82 -0.93 2.56
C PHE A 212 -6.68 -0.07 3.09
N ILE A 213 -6.26 -0.33 4.32
CA ILE A 213 -5.17 0.40 4.97
C ILE A 213 -4.22 -0.61 5.60
N PHE A 214 -2.94 -0.46 5.30
CA PHE A 214 -1.90 -1.17 6.02
C PHE A 214 -0.76 -0.24 6.36
N SER A 215 -0.08 -0.52 7.46
CA SER A 215 1.12 0.21 7.86
C SER A 215 2.38 -0.62 7.67
N VAL A 216 3.50 0.04 7.37
CA VAL A 216 4.82 -0.57 7.30
C VAL A 216 5.72 0.00 8.40
N SER A 217 6.29 -0.86 9.23
CA SER A 217 7.26 -0.50 10.26
C SER A 217 8.57 -1.24 10.07
N ARG A 218 9.68 -0.52 10.28
CA ARG A 218 11.05 -1.05 10.28
C ARG A 218 11.86 -0.35 11.37
N THR A 219 12.24 -1.08 12.40
CA THR A 219 13.23 -0.64 13.39
C THR A 219 14.62 -0.51 12.77
N ILE A 220 15.59 0.01 13.52
CA ILE A 220 16.99 0.10 13.06
C ILE A 220 17.54 -1.31 12.78
N GLU A 221 17.25 -2.27 13.66
CA GLU A 221 17.63 -3.67 13.50
C GLU A 221 16.94 -4.31 12.29
N ASP A 222 15.64 -4.04 12.09
CA ASP A 222 14.91 -4.49 10.91
C ASP A 222 15.54 -3.95 9.61
N LYS A 223 16.05 -2.71 9.62
CA LYS A 223 16.74 -2.13 8.46
C LYS A 223 18.05 -2.83 8.15
N GLN A 224 18.84 -3.18 9.16
CA GLN A 224 20.11 -3.89 8.98
C GLN A 224 19.91 -5.32 8.45
N ASN A 225 18.80 -5.97 8.85
CA ASN A 225 18.52 -7.36 8.50
C ASN A 225 17.55 -7.52 7.31
N ASN A 226 17.21 -6.45 6.60
CA ASN A 226 16.18 -6.45 5.53
C ASN A 226 14.83 -7.03 5.98
N GLN A 227 14.44 -6.78 7.22
CA GLN A 227 13.17 -7.19 7.81
C GLN A 227 12.24 -6.00 7.99
N GLY A 228 11.02 -6.29 8.40
CA GLY A 228 10.00 -5.31 8.75
C GLY A 228 8.68 -5.99 9.09
N ARG A 229 7.66 -5.19 9.34
CA ARG A 229 6.30 -5.67 9.61
C ARG A 229 5.29 -4.87 8.80
N ILE A 230 4.31 -5.59 8.26
CA ILE A 230 3.06 -5.03 7.74
C ILE A 230 1.97 -5.28 8.78
N PHE A 231 1.23 -4.25 9.14
CA PHE A 231 0.01 -4.38 9.95
C PHE A 231 -1.20 -3.96 9.13
N ILE A 232 -2.21 -4.83 9.03
CA ILE A 232 -3.46 -4.55 8.35
C ILE A 232 -4.35 -3.75 9.29
N ALA A 233 -4.36 -2.45 9.08
CA ALA A 233 -5.05 -1.48 9.91
C ALA A 233 -6.55 -1.41 9.60
N LYS A 234 -6.94 -1.65 8.35
CA LYS A 234 -8.34 -1.69 7.91
C LYS A 234 -8.48 -2.51 6.65
N ASN A 235 -9.53 -3.33 6.59
CA ASN A 235 -9.92 -4.04 5.38
C ASN A 235 -11.45 -4.05 5.27
N ARG A 236 -12.02 -3.26 4.35
CA ARG A 236 -13.47 -3.17 4.18
C ARG A 236 -14.10 -4.49 3.72
N ASN A 237 -13.33 -5.33 3.03
CA ASN A 237 -13.83 -6.53 2.35
C ASN A 237 -13.39 -7.84 3.01
N GLY A 238 -12.80 -7.79 4.21
CA GLY A 238 -12.26 -8.98 4.86
C GLY A 238 -11.67 -8.67 6.23
N PRO A 239 -10.95 -9.63 6.83
CA PRO A 239 -10.39 -9.46 8.16
C PRO A 239 -9.27 -8.40 8.18
N ASP A 240 -9.16 -7.70 9.31
CA ASP A 240 -8.09 -6.76 9.65
C ASP A 240 -7.43 -7.13 11.00
N GLY A 241 -6.53 -6.29 11.51
CA GLY A 241 -5.83 -6.51 12.78
C GLY A 241 -4.66 -7.51 12.71
N MET A 242 -4.32 -7.99 11.52
CA MET A 242 -3.25 -8.97 11.32
C MET A 242 -1.89 -8.31 11.14
N ILE A 243 -0.85 -8.98 11.64
CA ILE A 243 0.56 -8.60 11.44
C ILE A 243 1.22 -9.66 10.56
N TYR A 244 1.96 -9.20 9.58
CA TYR A 244 2.77 -9.99 8.67
C TYR A 244 4.23 -9.56 8.79
N ASN A 245 5.13 -10.52 9.00
CA ASN A 245 6.56 -10.24 8.87
C ASN A 245 6.89 -10.08 7.40
N ILE A 246 7.74 -9.11 7.07
CA ILE A 246 8.18 -8.89 5.70
C ILE A 246 9.69 -8.96 5.59
N PHE A 247 10.14 -9.43 4.44
CA PHE A 247 11.47 -9.16 3.92
C PHE A 247 11.37 -7.91 3.03
N MET A 248 12.24 -6.93 3.26
CA MET A 248 12.29 -5.70 2.48
C MET A 248 13.75 -5.34 2.18
N ASP A 249 14.16 -5.62 0.96
CA ASP A 249 15.43 -5.17 0.41
C ASP A 249 15.22 -3.89 -0.40
N THR A 250 15.78 -2.80 0.08
CA THR A 250 15.65 -1.49 -0.56
C THR A 250 16.64 -1.30 -1.71
N SER A 251 17.65 -2.16 -1.84
CA SER A 251 18.61 -2.09 -2.94
C SER A 251 17.96 -2.41 -4.28
N ASN A 252 16.97 -3.31 -4.29
CA ASN A 252 16.25 -3.73 -5.50
C ASN A 252 14.72 -3.67 -5.38
N VAL A 253 14.21 -2.93 -4.37
CA VAL A 253 12.76 -2.73 -4.18
C VAL A 253 12.01 -4.08 -4.02
N ASN A 254 12.68 -5.09 -3.44
CA ASN A 254 12.11 -6.42 -3.27
C ASN A 254 11.43 -6.53 -1.91
N ILE A 255 10.11 -6.67 -1.93
CA ILE A 255 9.27 -6.73 -0.73
C ILE A 255 8.47 -8.03 -0.78
N LYS A 256 8.66 -8.88 0.23
CA LYS A 256 7.96 -10.16 0.35
C LYS A 256 7.29 -10.27 1.71
N VAL A 257 6.06 -10.76 1.73
CA VAL A 257 5.42 -11.22 2.96
C VAL A 257 5.94 -12.62 3.28
N LEU A 258 6.49 -12.76 4.49
CA LEU A 258 7.00 -14.04 4.98
C LEU A 258 5.83 -14.87 5.55
N PRO A 259 5.83 -16.20 5.33
CA PRO A 259 4.79 -17.06 5.88
C PRO A 259 4.68 -16.92 7.40
N LYS A 260 3.46 -16.96 7.92
CA LYS A 260 3.24 -17.03 9.37
C LYS A 260 3.88 -18.31 9.89
N ILE A 261 4.85 -18.19 10.81
CA ILE A 261 5.40 -19.33 11.54
C ILE A 261 4.25 -19.93 12.35
N GLN A 262 3.69 -21.05 11.89
CA GLN A 262 2.74 -21.82 12.66
C GLN A 262 3.50 -22.40 13.85
N ASN A 263 3.30 -21.84 15.03
CA ASN A 263 3.70 -22.52 16.25
C ASN A 263 2.81 -23.75 16.40
N GLN A 264 3.35 -24.93 16.06
CA GLN A 264 2.80 -26.20 16.50
C GLN A 264 2.85 -26.21 18.04
N GLN A 265 1.70 -26.00 18.68
CA GLN A 265 1.27 -26.64 19.93
C GLN A 265 -0.03 -25.99 20.44
N THR A 266 -1.16 -26.64 20.13
CA THR A 266 -2.22 -26.88 21.12
C THR A 266 -3.07 -28.04 20.63
N THR A 267 -2.66 -29.24 21.00
CA THR A 267 -3.53 -30.42 21.05
C THR A 267 -4.58 -30.22 22.13
N ASN A 268 -5.87 -30.21 21.77
CA ASN A 268 -6.91 -31.12 22.29
C ASN A 268 -8.34 -30.65 21.94
N THR A 269 -9.01 -31.46 21.11
CA THR A 269 -10.41 -31.94 21.17
C THR A 269 -11.52 -31.03 21.72
N ASN A 270 -12.44 -30.57 20.86
CA ASN A 270 -13.78 -31.16 20.69
C ASN A 270 -14.66 -30.35 19.71
N ASN A 271 -15.53 -31.07 19.00
CA ASN A 271 -16.46 -30.58 18.00
C ASN A 271 -17.32 -29.39 18.45
N SER A 272 -17.16 -28.26 17.78
CA SER A 272 -18.21 -27.27 17.57
C SER A 272 -17.86 -26.44 16.33
N VAL A 273 -18.87 -26.24 15.47
CA VAL A 273 -18.93 -25.41 14.25
C VAL A 273 -17.82 -24.35 14.17
N VAL A 274 -17.06 -24.37 13.08
CA VAL A 274 -15.97 -23.42 12.78
C VAL A 274 -16.56 -22.03 12.53
N THR A 275 -16.83 -21.28 13.59
CA THR A 275 -16.85 -19.81 13.54
C THR A 275 -15.41 -19.31 13.62
N ALA A 276 -15.06 -18.41 12.69
CA ALA A 276 -13.76 -17.80 12.45
C ALA A 276 -12.85 -17.64 13.69
N PRO A 277 -11.51 -17.76 13.55
CA PRO A 277 -10.62 -17.50 14.67
C PRO A 277 -10.80 -16.04 15.10
N VAL A 278 -11.37 -15.85 16.30
CA VAL A 278 -11.50 -14.56 16.96
C VAL A 278 -10.09 -14.01 17.12
N ALA A 279 -9.72 -13.07 16.24
CA ALA A 279 -8.48 -12.33 16.33
C ALA A 279 -8.45 -11.61 17.68
N LEU A 280 -7.38 -11.81 18.45
CA LEU A 280 -7.16 -11.11 19.71
C LEU A 280 -7.21 -9.60 19.42
N THR A 281 -7.99 -8.87 20.21
CA THR A 281 -8.00 -7.40 20.13
C THR A 281 -6.60 -6.86 20.37
N ALA A 282 -6.25 -5.70 19.79
CA ALA A 282 -4.92 -5.09 19.91
C ALA A 282 -4.42 -5.01 21.37
N LYS A 283 -5.34 -4.76 22.32
CA LYS A 283 -5.08 -4.78 23.76
C LYS A 283 -4.74 -6.18 24.29
N GLN A 284 -5.54 -7.18 23.96
CA GLN A 284 -5.29 -8.58 24.36
C GLN A 284 -3.98 -9.12 23.78
N GLN A 285 -3.59 -8.67 22.59
CA GLN A 285 -2.34 -9.08 21.95
C GLN A 285 -1.12 -8.32 22.52
N GLN A 286 -1.28 -7.05 22.91
CA GLN A 286 -0.25 -6.30 23.64
C GLN A 286 -0.01 -6.90 25.03
N ASP A 287 -1.08 -7.31 25.72
CA ASP A 287 -0.99 -7.98 27.02
C ASP A 287 -0.36 -9.37 26.89
N TYR A 288 -0.68 -10.10 25.82
CA TYR A 288 -0.03 -11.39 25.50
C TYR A 288 1.48 -11.23 25.24
N LEU A 289 1.87 -10.22 24.45
CA LEU A 289 3.28 -9.93 24.19
C LEU A 289 4.01 -9.54 25.48
N LYS A 290 3.44 -8.63 26.29
CA LYS A 290 4.00 -8.27 27.61
C LYS A 290 4.19 -9.50 28.50
N ALA A 291 3.18 -10.36 28.63
CA ALA A 291 3.23 -11.56 29.45
C ALA A 291 4.29 -12.58 28.98
N LYS A 292 4.47 -12.74 27.66
CA LYS A 292 5.49 -13.62 27.08
C LYS A 292 6.90 -13.17 27.45
N TYR A 293 7.19 -11.86 27.37
CA TYR A 293 8.52 -11.33 27.71
C TYR A 293 8.79 -11.23 29.22
N THR A 294 7.76 -11.10 30.06
CA THR A 294 7.94 -11.19 31.53
C THR A 294 8.38 -12.59 31.98
N LYS A 295 7.90 -13.65 31.30
CA LYS A 295 8.34 -15.03 31.57
C LYS A 295 9.79 -15.29 31.14
N LEU A 296 10.26 -14.63 30.08
CA LEU A 296 11.63 -14.73 29.59
C LEU A 296 12.66 -14.01 30.48
N LYS A 297 12.25 -12.95 31.21
CA LYS A 297 13.10 -12.24 32.18
C LYS A 297 13.20 -12.92 33.57
N ARG A 298 12.45 -14.00 33.79
CA ARG A 298 12.42 -14.76 35.06
C ARG A 298 13.14 -16.12 34.99
N LYS A 299 13.85 -16.39 33.89
CA LYS A 299 14.84 -17.47 33.77
C LYS A 299 16.21 -16.84 33.61
#